data_AF-K0XCY8-F1
#
_entry.id   AF-K0XCY8-F1
#
_cell.length_a   1.000
_cell.length_b   1.000
_cell.length_c   1.000
_cell.angle_alpha   90.00
_cell.angle_beta   90.00
_cell.angle_gamma   90.00
#
_symmetry.space_group_name_H-M   'P 1'
#
loop_
_entity.id
_entity.type
_entity.pdbx_description
1 polymer ?
#
loop_
_entity_poly.entity_id
_entity_poly.type
_entity_poly.pdbx_seq_one_letter_code
_entity_poly.pdbx_strand_id
1 'polypeptide(L)'
;MRKQNSRFNTNFISEEGSALKNSDYFAYAELDNFACYVLADGIEDIADTESAKEAVESVILKFQEKPSMSKASIHKYLKYANEVLLKSEKYMRLKASIVVAVTDYENLRLAYAGNTRIRLYRNNKVFYKSTDTSLSSEMVSNELLSEDALSRHEQRSNLYSYLGQKDFSPVISGKIKLFDTDILILYTKGIWENVSEGEIDKIFENSGKDPSECLGEVETALLDKNRKYIDNYTIAGIYIDKVFIESDTKKKRRRKLILIGSIVAVVLILATVIAIYFYTRYRKELKEDMDTHYDKMLKFIEMENYKKADTECEESIKKAEGLRDKDMKELLYHYEQVIEGILEADEKYDAESYSEAKSLYKLVLDEIPYADNAGLSYVKGKLDFISGYESVNLSLDNGDILFDSEIYERARERYNDAKNESRKIGYEEGKLKAEAKLLAVDQAIAKDQEGKQAEADKQSKNFQSANDMLSAGDEALSKGDFLSARANYNTAKDLLEKSGESAGLAEIEEKISTADKKISESEEEKNAASGYAITGDEAFLRGDFETARENYEYARRLYVKINDEINTIQMDKKLNDVQKRIDEIKQKEAVPSTATNESTVQQTSESESSSN
;
A
#
# COMPACT_ATOMS: atom_id res chain seq x y z
N MET A 1 -56.35 15.79 53.69
CA MET A 1 -57.00 14.53 53.27
C MET A 1 -58.13 14.86 52.29
N ARG A 2 -58.51 13.98 51.38
CA ARG A 2 -59.45 14.35 50.29
C ARG A 2 -60.86 14.65 50.81
N LYS A 3 -61.39 13.83 51.72
CA LYS A 3 -62.69 14.04 52.38
C LYS A 3 -62.80 15.41 53.03
N GLN A 4 -61.80 15.83 53.80
CA GLN A 4 -61.78 17.16 54.47
C GLN A 4 -61.87 18.35 53.50
N ASN A 5 -61.44 18.16 52.25
CA ASN A 5 -61.42 19.20 51.21
C ASN A 5 -62.60 19.07 50.24
N SER A 6 -63.56 18.20 50.55
CA SER A 6 -64.77 17.93 49.78
C SER A 6 -65.99 17.98 50.70
N ARG A 7 -67.17 18.22 50.16
CA ARG A 7 -68.43 18.24 50.93
C ARG A 7 -69.47 17.46 50.16
N PHE A 8 -69.93 16.36 50.76
CA PHE A 8 -70.93 15.45 50.23
C PHE A 8 -72.03 15.37 51.28
N ASN A 9 -73.25 15.74 50.91
CA ASN A 9 -74.43 15.73 51.77
C ASN A 9 -75.31 14.55 51.36
N THR A 10 -75.49 13.58 52.25
CA THR A 10 -76.20 12.33 51.95
C THR A 10 -77.41 12.20 52.84
N ASN A 11 -78.58 11.97 52.24
CA ASN A 11 -79.78 11.56 52.95
C ASN A 11 -80.51 10.45 52.17
N PHE A 12 -81.38 9.70 52.83
CA PHE A 12 -82.15 8.62 52.22
C PHE A 12 -83.50 8.42 52.91
N ILE A 13 -84.44 7.85 52.18
CA ILE A 13 -85.73 7.34 52.67
C ILE A 13 -85.77 5.85 52.35
N SER A 14 -86.17 5.02 53.29
CA SER A 14 -86.25 3.56 53.13
C SER A 14 -87.39 3.02 53.97
N GLU A 15 -88.45 2.58 53.31
CA GLU A 15 -89.71 2.19 53.95
C GLU A 15 -90.17 0.82 53.50
N GLU A 16 -90.86 0.11 54.39
CA GLU A 16 -91.39 -1.23 54.10
C GLU A 16 -92.58 -1.22 53.13
N GLY A 17 -93.20 -0.06 52.90
CA GLY A 17 -94.37 0.06 52.03
C GLY A 17 -95.57 -0.69 52.59
N SER A 18 -96.15 -1.59 51.78
CA SER A 18 -97.24 -2.49 52.20
C SER A 18 -96.77 -3.86 52.70
N ALA A 19 -95.45 -4.11 52.70
CA ALA A 19 -94.86 -5.36 53.17
C ALA A 19 -94.69 -5.38 54.70
N LEU A 20 -94.50 -6.57 55.29
CA LEU A 20 -94.28 -6.74 56.73
C LEU A 20 -92.87 -6.37 57.21
N LYS A 21 -91.92 -6.25 56.27
CA LYS A 21 -90.53 -5.96 56.54
C LYS A 21 -89.90 -5.33 55.30
N ASN A 22 -88.94 -4.44 55.54
CA ASN A 22 -88.18 -3.81 54.48
C ASN A 22 -87.05 -4.74 53.97
N SER A 23 -87.12 -5.11 52.69
CA SER A 23 -86.13 -5.96 52.01
C SER A 23 -85.11 -5.15 51.21
N ASP A 24 -85.23 -3.82 51.20
CA ASP A 24 -84.21 -2.91 50.67
C ASP A 24 -83.17 -2.59 51.74
N TYR A 25 -81.96 -2.25 51.33
CA TYR A 25 -80.93 -1.78 52.26
C TYR A 25 -79.98 -0.77 51.61
N PHE A 26 -79.78 0.36 52.28
CA PHE A 26 -78.82 1.39 51.90
C PHE A 26 -77.77 1.58 52.98
N ALA A 27 -76.49 1.59 52.60
CA ALA A 27 -75.41 1.99 53.48
C ALA A 27 -74.28 2.66 52.70
N TYR A 28 -73.46 3.42 53.42
CA TYR A 28 -72.30 4.08 52.85
C TYR A 28 -71.14 4.14 53.83
N ALA A 29 -69.93 4.26 53.29
CA ALA A 29 -68.70 4.47 54.04
C ALA A 29 -67.89 5.59 53.40
N GLU A 30 -67.64 6.67 54.15
CA GLU A 30 -66.81 7.80 53.73
C GLU A 30 -65.47 7.77 54.46
N LEU A 31 -64.39 7.43 53.74
CA LEU A 31 -63.02 7.36 54.24
C LEU A 31 -62.22 8.59 53.78
N ASP A 32 -61.02 8.81 54.32
CA ASP A 32 -60.22 10.00 54.03
C ASP A 32 -59.95 10.28 52.54
N ASN A 33 -59.83 9.21 51.74
CA ASN A 33 -59.48 9.30 50.32
C ASN A 33 -60.53 8.75 49.36
N PHE A 34 -61.53 8.02 49.87
CA PHE A 34 -62.58 7.40 49.06
C PHE A 34 -63.90 7.34 49.83
N ALA A 35 -65.03 7.42 49.12
CA ALA A 35 -66.34 7.04 49.66
C ALA A 35 -66.98 5.95 48.79
N CYS A 36 -67.82 5.12 49.41
CA CYS A 36 -68.61 4.07 48.76
C CYS A 36 -70.06 4.19 49.25
N TYR A 37 -71.00 4.28 48.31
CA TYR A 37 -72.43 4.28 48.57
C TYR A 37 -73.04 3.06 47.89
N VAL A 38 -73.85 2.32 48.62
CA VAL A 38 -74.39 1.04 48.15
C VAL A 38 -75.86 0.96 48.51
N LEU A 39 -76.69 0.69 47.51
CA LEU A 39 -78.11 0.42 47.67
C LEU A 39 -78.41 -0.94 47.04
N ALA A 40 -79.16 -1.77 47.74
CA ALA A 40 -79.64 -3.05 47.24
C ALA A 40 -81.13 -3.26 47.51
N ASP A 41 -81.75 -4.07 46.67
CA ASP A 41 -83.15 -4.51 46.71
C ASP A 41 -83.17 -6.04 46.68
N GLY A 42 -83.78 -6.66 47.68
CA GLY A 42 -83.94 -8.12 47.77
C GLY A 42 -85.02 -8.60 46.81
N ILE A 43 -84.66 -9.47 45.86
CA ILE A 43 -85.53 -9.86 44.73
C ILE A 43 -86.09 -11.29 44.86
N GLU A 44 -86.21 -11.81 46.07
CA GLU A 44 -86.86 -13.10 46.34
C GLU A 44 -88.29 -12.95 46.86
N ASP A 45 -89.16 -13.90 46.49
CA ASP A 45 -90.59 -13.91 46.86
C ASP A 45 -90.87 -14.40 48.29
N ILE A 46 -89.85 -14.48 49.16
CA ILE A 46 -89.98 -14.97 50.54
C ILE A 46 -89.71 -13.83 51.52
N ALA A 47 -90.74 -13.52 52.32
CA ALA A 47 -90.62 -12.62 53.45
C ALA A 47 -89.54 -13.11 54.44
N ASP A 48 -88.83 -12.18 55.08
CA ASP A 48 -87.85 -12.42 56.16
C ASP A 48 -86.43 -12.87 55.72
N THR A 49 -86.04 -12.51 54.48
CA THR A 49 -84.67 -12.62 53.98
C THR A 49 -83.90 -11.31 54.16
N GLU A 50 -82.57 -11.39 54.33
CA GLU A 50 -81.70 -10.22 54.54
C GLU A 50 -80.74 -10.01 53.36
N SER A 51 -81.12 -10.41 52.13
CA SER A 51 -80.23 -10.44 50.96
C SER A 51 -79.63 -9.09 50.61
N ALA A 52 -80.44 -8.02 50.61
CA ALA A 52 -79.95 -6.66 50.35
C ALA A 52 -78.93 -6.22 51.41
N LYS A 53 -79.21 -6.51 52.68
CA LYS A 53 -78.33 -6.19 53.81
C LYS A 53 -77.01 -6.96 53.72
N GLU A 54 -77.05 -8.28 53.54
CA GLU A 54 -75.84 -9.12 53.37
C GLU A 54 -75.00 -8.65 52.17
N ALA A 55 -75.64 -8.28 51.06
CA ALA A 55 -74.97 -7.76 49.87
C ALA A 55 -74.26 -6.43 50.14
N VAL A 56 -74.98 -5.46 50.72
CA VAL A 56 -74.46 -4.12 51.01
C VAL A 56 -73.33 -4.19 52.05
N GLU A 57 -73.52 -4.90 53.16
CA GLU A 57 -72.50 -5.07 54.20
C GLU A 57 -71.24 -5.72 53.63
N SER A 58 -71.38 -6.72 52.76
CA SER A 58 -70.25 -7.40 52.09
C SER A 58 -69.46 -6.45 51.19
N VAL A 59 -70.12 -5.58 50.43
CA VAL A 59 -69.46 -4.57 49.59
C VAL A 59 -68.74 -3.53 50.45
N ILE A 60 -69.41 -3.00 51.49
CA ILE A 60 -68.83 -2.00 52.39
C ILE A 60 -67.61 -2.57 53.12
N LEU A 61 -67.69 -3.79 53.63
CA LEU A 61 -66.58 -4.49 54.29
C LEU A 61 -65.35 -4.57 53.38
N LYS A 62 -65.51 -5.10 52.15
CA LYS A 62 -64.39 -5.24 51.21
C LYS A 62 -63.84 -3.91 50.72
N PHE A 63 -64.69 -2.91 50.60
CA PHE A 63 -64.26 -1.56 50.30
C PHE A 63 -63.41 -0.98 51.44
N GLN A 64 -63.82 -1.12 52.70
CA GLN A 64 -63.06 -0.64 53.87
C GLN A 64 -61.72 -1.36 54.05
N GLU A 65 -61.64 -2.68 53.77
CA GLU A 65 -60.39 -3.45 53.80
C GLU A 65 -59.35 -2.91 52.80
N LYS A 66 -59.78 -2.56 51.58
CA LYS A 66 -58.88 -2.11 50.52
C LYS A 66 -59.51 -1.03 49.64
N PRO A 67 -59.65 0.21 50.12
CA PRO A 67 -60.36 1.27 49.41
C PRO A 67 -59.72 1.55 48.05
N SER A 68 -60.53 1.46 46.99
CA SER A 68 -60.06 1.64 45.62
C SER A 68 -61.23 1.82 44.67
N MET A 69 -61.07 2.72 43.70
CA MET A 69 -62.00 2.93 42.60
C MET A 69 -61.67 2.14 41.33
N SER A 70 -60.64 1.29 41.30
CA SER A 70 -60.30 0.58 40.06
C SER A 70 -61.45 -0.34 39.62
N LYS A 71 -61.66 -0.54 38.31
CA LYS A 71 -62.70 -1.46 37.81
C LYS A 71 -62.55 -2.86 38.42
N ALA A 72 -61.31 -3.34 38.52
CA ALA A 72 -60.99 -4.63 39.10
C ALA A 72 -61.32 -4.71 40.60
N SER A 73 -61.13 -3.64 41.36
CA SER A 73 -61.45 -3.62 42.79
C SER A 73 -62.96 -3.63 43.02
N ILE A 74 -63.71 -2.79 42.29
CA ILE A 74 -65.19 -2.75 42.40
C ILE A 74 -65.80 -4.08 41.97
N HIS A 75 -65.29 -4.68 40.90
CA HIS A 75 -65.70 -6.03 40.49
C HIS A 75 -65.43 -7.06 41.60
N LYS A 76 -64.29 -6.97 42.32
CA LYS A 76 -64.00 -7.85 43.46
C LYS A 76 -64.96 -7.65 44.63
N TYR A 77 -65.36 -6.42 44.94
CA TYR A 77 -66.34 -6.16 46.01
C TYR A 77 -67.69 -6.79 45.68
N LEU A 78 -68.19 -6.56 44.46
CA LEU A 78 -69.45 -7.13 43.99
C LEU A 78 -69.40 -8.65 43.87
N LYS A 79 -68.29 -9.21 43.38
CA LYS A 79 -68.10 -10.66 43.30
C LYS A 79 -68.08 -11.30 44.68
N TYR A 80 -67.44 -10.66 45.67
CA TYR A 80 -67.47 -11.14 47.04
C TYR A 80 -68.89 -11.14 47.62
N ALA A 81 -69.65 -10.06 47.44
CA ALA A 81 -71.07 -10.02 47.83
C ALA A 81 -71.89 -11.13 47.14
N ASN A 82 -71.65 -11.38 45.85
CA ASN A 82 -72.28 -12.48 45.11
C ASN A 82 -71.93 -13.86 45.70
N GLU A 83 -70.66 -14.07 46.07
CA GLU A 83 -70.20 -15.30 46.69
C GLU A 83 -70.81 -15.53 48.09
N VAL A 84 -71.02 -14.46 48.86
CA VAL A 84 -71.71 -14.52 50.16
C VAL A 84 -73.16 -14.98 49.98
N LEU A 85 -73.92 -14.33 49.08
CA LEU A 85 -75.30 -14.72 48.82
C LEU A 85 -75.43 -16.15 48.25
N LEU A 86 -74.48 -16.59 47.41
CA LEU A 86 -74.44 -17.95 46.86
C LEU A 86 -74.18 -19.03 47.91
N LYS A 87 -73.45 -18.71 48.99
CA LYS A 87 -73.04 -19.64 50.05
C LYS A 87 -74.00 -19.64 51.24
N SER A 88 -74.96 -18.72 51.30
CA SER A 88 -75.95 -18.69 52.37
C SER A 88 -76.73 -20.02 52.43
N GLU A 89 -76.65 -20.71 53.57
CA GLU A 89 -77.19 -22.07 53.78
C GLU A 89 -78.71 -22.09 54.07
N LYS A 90 -79.42 -20.98 53.79
CA LYS A 90 -80.89 -21.01 53.84
C LYS A 90 -81.40 -21.96 52.75
N TYR A 91 -82.58 -22.56 52.96
CA TYR A 91 -83.21 -23.53 52.04
C TYR A 91 -83.38 -23.03 50.58
N MET A 92 -83.04 -21.77 50.29
CA MET A 92 -83.10 -21.07 49.00
C MET A 92 -81.87 -20.17 48.84
N ARG A 93 -81.45 -19.92 47.60
CA ARG A 93 -80.38 -18.96 47.28
C ARG A 93 -80.90 -17.52 47.42
N LEU A 94 -80.18 -16.70 48.20
CA LEU A 94 -80.44 -15.27 48.35
C LEU A 94 -80.13 -14.52 47.06
N LYS A 95 -80.92 -13.49 46.72
CA LYS A 95 -80.80 -12.72 45.49
C LYS A 95 -81.01 -11.23 45.74
N ALA A 96 -80.20 -10.39 45.10
CA ALA A 96 -80.37 -8.95 45.21
C ALA A 96 -80.01 -8.20 43.93
N SER A 97 -80.78 -7.17 43.62
CA SER A 97 -80.36 -6.06 42.75
C SER A 97 -79.48 -5.12 43.57
N ILE A 98 -78.43 -4.54 42.96
CA ILE A 98 -77.48 -3.68 43.66
C ILE A 98 -76.97 -2.55 42.76
N VAL A 99 -76.78 -1.38 43.35
CA VAL A 99 -76.01 -0.25 42.81
C VAL A 99 -74.89 0.13 43.79
N VAL A 100 -73.72 0.43 43.25
CA VAL A 100 -72.52 0.83 43.98
C VAL A 100 -71.93 2.07 43.32
N ALA A 101 -71.75 3.11 44.11
CA ALA A 101 -71.08 4.34 43.71
C ALA A 101 -69.81 4.53 44.55
N VAL A 102 -68.63 4.45 43.91
CA VAL A 102 -67.34 4.68 44.57
C VAL A 102 -66.73 5.97 44.04
N THR A 103 -66.34 6.87 44.93
CA THR A 103 -65.71 8.15 44.61
C THR A 103 -64.36 8.29 45.31
N ASP A 104 -63.40 8.97 44.68
CA ASP A 104 -62.15 9.43 45.32
C ASP A 104 -62.18 10.93 45.65
N TYR A 105 -63.40 11.46 45.75
CA TYR A 105 -63.78 12.87 45.88
C TYR A 105 -63.47 13.75 44.68
N GLU A 106 -62.83 13.25 43.63
CA GLU A 106 -62.61 13.96 42.35
C GLU A 106 -63.35 13.27 41.19
N ASN A 107 -63.35 11.94 41.20
CA ASN A 107 -63.97 11.11 40.19
C ASN A 107 -64.90 10.11 40.87
N LEU A 108 -65.97 9.75 40.16
CA LEU A 108 -66.96 8.76 40.52
C LEU A 108 -66.85 7.57 39.56
N ARG A 109 -67.06 6.37 40.10
CA ARG A 109 -67.30 5.17 39.32
C ARG A 109 -68.55 4.47 39.84
N LEU A 110 -69.40 4.11 38.90
CA LEU A 110 -70.69 3.48 39.16
C LEU A 110 -70.61 2.02 38.74
N ALA A 111 -71.22 1.15 39.52
CA ALA A 111 -71.42 -0.23 39.17
C ALA A 111 -72.82 -0.69 39.60
N TYR A 112 -73.44 -1.57 38.83
CA TYR A 112 -74.78 -2.05 39.15
C TYR A 112 -75.07 -3.40 38.50
N ALA A 113 -76.02 -4.11 39.09
CA ALA A 113 -76.63 -5.32 38.54
C ALA A 113 -78.05 -5.42 39.09
N GLY A 114 -78.99 -5.80 38.23
CA GLY A 114 -80.41 -5.88 38.52
C GLY A 114 -81.18 -4.65 38.04
N ASN A 115 -82.21 -4.27 38.79
CA ASN A 115 -83.16 -3.19 38.49
C ASN A 115 -83.17 -2.05 39.52
N THR A 116 -82.20 -2.02 40.43
CA THR A 116 -81.87 -0.81 41.19
C THR A 116 -81.19 0.20 40.26
N ARG A 117 -81.59 1.46 40.34
CA ARG A 117 -81.19 2.50 39.38
C ARG A 117 -80.32 3.58 39.98
N ILE A 118 -79.55 4.20 39.09
CA ILE A 118 -78.65 5.32 39.38
C ILE A 118 -78.98 6.45 38.42
N ARG A 119 -79.08 7.68 38.95
CA ARG A 119 -79.04 8.89 38.15
C ARG A 119 -78.04 9.89 38.70
N LEU A 120 -77.35 10.57 37.79
CA LEU A 120 -76.47 11.69 38.11
C LEU A 120 -77.00 12.93 37.41
N TYR A 121 -77.35 13.95 38.17
CA TYR A 121 -77.72 15.26 37.67
C TYR A 121 -76.51 16.19 37.72
N ARG A 122 -76.38 17.02 36.68
CA ARG A 122 -75.39 18.09 36.57
C ARG A 122 -76.05 19.31 35.99
N ASN A 123 -75.93 20.45 36.67
CA ASN A 123 -76.60 21.70 36.29
C ASN A 123 -78.11 21.47 36.03
N ASN A 124 -78.76 20.75 36.94
CA ASN A 124 -80.19 20.43 36.92
C ASN A 124 -80.65 19.59 35.71
N LYS A 125 -79.73 18.92 35.01
CA LYS A 125 -80.03 18.00 33.90
C LYS A 125 -79.44 16.63 34.14
N VAL A 126 -80.11 15.58 33.65
CA VAL A 126 -79.59 14.21 33.69
C VAL A 126 -78.31 14.11 32.88
N PHE A 127 -77.20 13.80 33.55
CA PHE A 127 -75.90 13.55 32.94
C PHE A 127 -75.62 12.04 32.77
N TYR A 128 -76.11 11.22 33.70
CA TYR A 128 -75.99 9.76 33.63
C TYR A 128 -77.28 9.10 34.11
N LYS A 129 -77.73 8.06 33.40
CA LYS A 129 -78.78 7.13 33.84
C LYS A 129 -78.26 5.69 33.70
N SER A 130 -78.50 4.84 34.70
CA SER A 130 -78.25 3.40 34.57
C SER A 130 -79.30 2.76 33.66
N THR A 131 -78.97 1.59 33.11
CA THR A 131 -79.91 0.76 32.37
C THR A 131 -80.04 -0.56 33.11
N ASP A 132 -81.26 -0.97 33.46
CA ASP A 132 -81.47 -2.23 34.18
C ASP A 132 -80.84 -3.39 33.42
N THR A 133 -80.25 -4.36 34.13
CA THR A 133 -79.76 -5.59 33.50
C THR A 133 -80.91 -6.59 33.34
N SER A 134 -81.93 -6.14 32.62
CA SER A 134 -83.14 -6.89 32.26
C SER A 134 -83.15 -7.23 30.77
N LEU A 135 -83.84 -8.31 30.40
CA LEU A 135 -83.97 -8.72 29.00
C LEU A 135 -84.64 -7.63 28.14
N SER A 136 -85.63 -6.92 28.69
CA SER A 136 -86.29 -5.83 27.97
C SER A 136 -85.41 -4.59 27.79
N SER A 137 -84.50 -4.31 28.73
CA SER A 137 -83.54 -3.21 28.60
C SER A 137 -82.46 -3.49 27.55
N GLU A 138 -82.08 -4.76 27.38
CA GLU A 138 -81.24 -5.21 26.26
C GLU A 138 -81.96 -5.05 24.91
N MET A 139 -83.26 -5.37 24.84
CA MET A 139 -84.08 -5.16 23.63
C MET A 139 -84.16 -3.68 23.22
N VAL A 140 -84.30 -2.75 24.17
CA VAL A 140 -84.26 -1.30 23.88
C VAL A 140 -82.88 -0.85 23.42
N SER A 141 -81.82 -1.36 24.04
CA SER A 141 -80.44 -1.03 23.65
C SER A 141 -80.11 -1.51 22.22
N ASN A 142 -80.81 -2.54 21.74
CA ASN A 142 -80.73 -3.07 20.38
C ASN A 142 -81.78 -2.47 19.40
N GLU A 143 -82.44 -1.36 19.76
CA GLU A 143 -83.49 -0.68 18.98
C GLU A 143 -84.75 -1.53 18.66
N LEU A 144 -84.96 -2.65 19.38
CA LEU A 144 -86.10 -3.55 19.18
C LEU A 144 -87.39 -3.05 19.86
N LEU A 145 -87.28 -2.12 20.82
CA LEU A 145 -88.37 -1.52 21.58
C LEU A 145 -88.10 -0.03 21.83
N SER A 146 -89.13 0.83 21.83
CA SER A 146 -89.01 2.24 22.23
C SER A 146 -88.98 2.42 23.76
N GLU A 147 -88.39 3.51 24.27
CA GLU A 147 -88.34 3.80 25.72
C GLU A 147 -89.75 3.88 26.35
N ASP A 148 -90.74 4.40 25.61
CA ASP A 148 -92.14 4.44 26.06
C ASP A 148 -92.76 3.05 26.20
N ALA A 149 -92.45 2.13 25.27
CA ALA A 149 -92.95 0.75 25.29
C ALA A 149 -92.30 -0.08 26.40
N LEU A 150 -91.05 0.21 26.78
CA LEU A 150 -90.33 -0.47 27.86
C LEU A 150 -91.03 -0.31 29.21
N SER A 151 -91.56 0.89 29.51
CA SER A 151 -92.22 1.19 30.79
C SER A 151 -93.40 0.26 31.13
N ARG A 152 -94.02 -0.34 30.10
CA ARG A 152 -95.20 -1.23 30.19
C ARG A 152 -94.92 -2.68 29.83
N HIS A 153 -93.67 -3.05 29.58
CA HIS A 153 -93.31 -4.38 29.07
C HIS A 153 -93.35 -5.46 30.17
N GLU A 154 -93.95 -6.61 29.89
CA GLU A 154 -94.12 -7.71 30.86
C GLU A 154 -92.78 -8.27 31.36
N GLN A 155 -91.75 -8.26 30.52
CA GLN A 155 -90.41 -8.78 30.86
C GLN A 155 -89.49 -7.77 31.56
N ARG A 156 -90.00 -6.61 32.01
CA ARG A 156 -89.22 -5.57 32.70
C ARG A 156 -88.55 -6.06 34.00
N SER A 157 -89.13 -7.09 34.61
CA SER A 157 -88.61 -7.71 35.84
C SER A 157 -87.75 -8.97 35.58
N ASN A 158 -87.52 -9.35 34.30
CA ASN A 158 -86.71 -10.52 33.96
C ASN A 158 -85.22 -10.14 33.85
N LEU A 159 -84.48 -10.32 34.94
CA LEU A 159 -83.09 -9.91 35.09
C LEU A 159 -82.12 -10.97 34.54
N TYR A 160 -81.23 -10.57 33.63
CA TYR A 160 -80.12 -11.42 33.19
C TYR A 160 -78.87 -11.28 34.08
N SER A 161 -78.82 -10.24 34.91
CA SER A 161 -77.75 -10.08 35.90
C SER A 161 -78.24 -9.57 37.25
N TYR A 162 -77.89 -10.25 38.34
CA TYR A 162 -78.22 -9.91 39.74
C TYR A 162 -77.29 -10.67 40.71
N LEU A 163 -77.15 -10.24 41.96
CA LEU A 163 -76.35 -10.97 42.96
C LEU A 163 -77.06 -12.27 43.40
N GLY A 164 -76.31 -13.33 43.68
CA GLY A 164 -76.84 -14.66 44.02
C GLY A 164 -76.89 -15.64 42.85
N GLN A 165 -76.26 -15.30 41.71
CA GLN A 165 -76.17 -16.16 40.53
C GLN A 165 -74.74 -16.64 40.25
N LYS A 166 -74.60 -17.78 39.55
CA LYS A 166 -73.28 -18.37 39.24
C LYS A 166 -72.47 -17.50 38.28
N ASP A 167 -73.09 -17.04 37.19
CA ASP A 167 -72.44 -16.25 36.15
C ASP A 167 -72.67 -14.74 36.35
N PHE A 168 -72.28 -14.24 37.54
CA PHE A 168 -72.50 -12.85 37.90
C PHE A 168 -71.57 -11.89 37.15
N SER A 169 -72.18 -10.99 36.37
CA SER A 169 -71.48 -9.97 35.60
C SER A 169 -72.13 -8.59 35.80
N PRO A 170 -71.59 -7.74 36.69
CA PRO A 170 -72.11 -6.39 36.90
C PRO A 170 -71.63 -5.44 35.80
N VAL A 171 -72.43 -4.41 35.53
CA VAL A 171 -72.01 -3.27 34.69
C VAL A 171 -71.11 -2.36 35.52
N ILE A 172 -69.97 -1.93 34.97
CA ILE A 172 -69.04 -1.01 35.64
C ILE A 172 -68.65 0.13 34.69
N SER A 173 -68.99 1.36 35.06
CA SER A 173 -68.79 2.55 34.23
C SER A 173 -67.31 2.96 34.10
N GLY A 174 -67.05 3.93 33.21
CA GLY A 174 -65.78 4.65 33.11
C GLY A 174 -65.44 5.43 34.39
N LYS A 175 -64.41 6.27 34.36
CA LYS A 175 -64.28 7.30 35.42
C LYS A 175 -65.14 8.49 35.01
N ILE A 176 -66.07 8.89 35.85
CA ILE A 176 -66.89 10.08 35.67
C ILE A 176 -66.26 11.18 36.51
N LYS A 177 -65.84 12.28 35.89
CA LYS A 177 -65.34 13.42 36.66
C LYS A 177 -66.50 14.11 37.37
N LEU A 178 -66.35 14.36 38.67
CA LEU A 178 -67.34 15.08 39.48
C LEU A 178 -67.15 16.59 39.34
N PHE A 179 -68.26 17.31 39.47
CA PHE A 179 -68.31 18.76 39.55
C PHE A 179 -69.07 19.18 40.81
N ASP A 180 -68.77 20.38 41.30
CA ASP A 180 -69.57 21.00 42.35
C ASP A 180 -71.02 21.09 41.87
N THR A 181 -71.96 20.87 42.80
CA THR A 181 -73.42 20.78 42.57
C THR A 181 -73.90 19.59 41.75
N ASP A 182 -73.07 18.56 41.52
CA ASP A 182 -73.56 17.28 41.02
C ASP A 182 -74.47 16.61 42.06
N ILE A 183 -75.54 15.95 41.61
CA ILE A 183 -76.48 15.22 42.49
C ILE A 183 -76.56 13.78 42.02
N LEU A 184 -76.12 12.84 42.85
CA LEU A 184 -76.23 11.42 42.60
C LEU A 184 -77.42 10.85 43.37
N ILE A 185 -78.35 10.21 42.68
CA ILE A 185 -79.47 9.49 43.29
C ILE A 185 -79.39 8.00 43.00
N LEU A 186 -79.73 7.20 44.00
CA LEU A 186 -79.82 5.75 43.95
C LEU A 186 -81.23 5.36 44.39
N TYR A 187 -81.93 4.50 43.64
CA TYR A 187 -83.31 4.13 43.99
C TYR A 187 -83.68 2.70 43.56
N THR A 188 -84.59 2.08 44.31
CA THR A 188 -85.07 0.71 44.09
C THR A 188 -86.34 0.66 43.22
N LYS A 189 -86.79 -0.57 42.89
CA LYS A 189 -88.01 -0.79 42.09
C LYS A 189 -89.25 -0.13 42.67
N GLY A 190 -89.38 -0.10 44.00
CA GLY A 190 -90.54 0.49 44.67
C GLY A 190 -90.73 1.98 44.32
N ILE A 191 -89.65 2.69 44.01
CA ILE A 191 -89.71 4.09 43.56
C ILE A 191 -90.14 4.17 42.09
N TRP A 192 -89.39 3.57 41.18
CA TRP A 192 -89.56 3.84 39.74
C TRP A 192 -90.73 3.11 39.08
N GLU A 193 -91.29 2.09 39.72
CA GLU A 193 -92.57 1.51 39.29
C GLU A 193 -93.76 2.42 39.62
N ASN A 194 -93.61 3.28 40.63
CA ASN A 194 -94.68 4.15 41.09
C ASN A 194 -94.51 5.59 40.59
N VAL A 195 -93.31 6.16 40.62
CA VAL A 195 -93.00 7.52 40.18
C VAL A 195 -92.29 7.46 38.83
N SER A 196 -92.84 8.15 37.82
CA SER A 196 -92.24 8.13 36.49
C SER A 196 -90.90 8.84 36.48
N GLU A 197 -90.00 8.38 35.62
CA GLU A 197 -88.67 8.94 35.43
C GLU A 197 -88.70 10.47 35.15
N GLY A 198 -89.71 10.95 34.42
CA GLY A 198 -89.92 12.38 34.16
C GLY A 198 -90.46 13.18 35.36
N GLU A 199 -91.18 12.55 36.29
CA GLU A 199 -91.57 13.18 37.57
C GLU A 199 -90.34 13.32 38.48
N ILE A 200 -89.52 12.27 38.57
CA ILE A 200 -88.25 12.29 39.30
C ILE A 200 -87.34 13.40 38.75
N ASP A 201 -87.22 13.53 37.42
CA ASP A 201 -86.41 14.58 36.79
C ASP A 201 -86.86 15.99 37.19
N LYS A 202 -88.17 16.26 37.21
CA LYS A 202 -88.71 17.58 37.58
C LYS A 202 -88.47 17.94 39.05
N ILE A 203 -88.55 16.94 39.94
CA ILE A 203 -88.29 17.13 41.38
C ILE A 203 -86.82 17.52 41.57
N PHE A 204 -85.89 16.79 40.96
CA PHE A 204 -84.46 17.08 41.10
C PHE A 204 -83.98 18.29 40.28
N GLU A 205 -84.69 18.71 39.22
CA GLU A 205 -84.41 19.94 38.47
C GLU A 205 -84.60 21.20 39.34
N ASN A 206 -85.58 21.19 40.26
CA ASN A 206 -85.87 22.29 41.16
C ASN A 206 -85.20 22.15 42.53
N SER A 207 -84.24 21.23 42.65
CA SER A 207 -83.66 20.89 43.95
C SER A 207 -82.79 21.99 44.55
N GLY A 208 -82.94 22.18 45.86
CA GLY A 208 -82.07 23.02 46.68
C GLY A 208 -80.74 22.33 47.03
N LYS A 209 -80.14 22.73 48.15
CA LYS A 209 -78.87 22.14 48.66
C LYS A 209 -79.08 20.98 49.65
N ASP A 210 -80.32 20.71 50.02
CA ASP A 210 -80.67 19.67 50.98
C ASP A 210 -81.36 18.50 50.26
N PRO A 211 -80.77 17.28 50.27
CA PRO A 211 -81.42 16.11 49.71
C PRO A 211 -82.80 15.82 50.34
N SER A 212 -83.01 16.16 51.61
CA SER A 212 -84.21 15.77 52.37
C SER A 212 -85.52 16.28 51.74
N GLU A 213 -85.51 17.50 51.21
CA GLU A 213 -86.68 18.15 50.60
C GLU A 213 -87.14 17.39 49.35
N CYS A 214 -86.23 17.17 48.39
CA CYS A 214 -86.55 16.45 47.15
C CYS A 214 -86.88 14.97 47.38
N LEU A 215 -86.22 14.33 48.36
CA LEU A 215 -86.56 12.94 48.71
C LEU A 215 -88.00 12.85 49.26
N GLY A 216 -88.40 13.80 50.11
CA GLY A 216 -89.79 13.88 50.61
C GLY A 216 -90.80 14.19 49.51
N GLU A 217 -90.45 15.00 48.51
CA GLU A 217 -91.31 15.23 47.33
C GLU A 217 -91.49 13.95 46.49
N VAL A 218 -90.43 13.14 46.31
CA VAL A 218 -90.53 11.84 45.62
C VAL A 218 -91.45 10.89 46.40
N GLU A 219 -91.29 10.81 47.73
CA GLU A 219 -92.15 9.98 48.57
C GLU A 219 -93.61 10.44 48.53
N THR A 220 -93.85 11.75 48.60
CA THR A 220 -95.21 12.33 48.47
C THR A 220 -95.83 11.96 47.12
N ALA A 221 -95.08 12.13 46.01
CA ALA A 221 -95.54 11.77 44.67
C ALA A 221 -95.82 10.27 44.50
N LEU A 222 -95.14 9.42 45.28
CA LEU A 222 -95.41 7.98 45.34
C LEU A 222 -96.70 7.69 46.09
N LEU A 223 -96.89 8.28 47.28
CA LEU A 223 -98.04 8.05 48.17
C LEU A 223 -99.35 8.61 47.60
N ASP A 224 -99.30 9.75 46.89
CA ASP A 224 -100.45 10.40 46.27
C ASP A 224 -101.14 9.52 45.21
N LYS A 225 -100.43 8.52 44.65
CA LYS A 225 -100.99 7.58 43.67
C LYS A 225 -101.94 6.56 44.30
N ASN A 226 -102.05 6.53 45.63
CA ASN A 226 -103.00 5.77 46.43
C ASN A 226 -103.17 4.30 45.95
N ARG A 227 -102.03 3.63 45.71
CA ARG A 227 -102.00 2.23 45.26
C ARG A 227 -102.42 1.30 46.39
N LYS A 228 -103.16 0.25 46.06
CA LYS A 228 -103.56 -0.79 47.04
C LYS A 228 -102.37 -1.54 47.63
N TYR A 229 -101.26 -1.61 46.90
CA TYR A 229 -100.03 -2.28 47.29
C TYR A 229 -98.86 -1.44 46.80
N ILE A 230 -97.94 -1.16 47.71
CA ILE A 230 -96.67 -0.46 47.46
C ILE A 230 -95.57 -1.43 47.92
N ASP A 231 -94.63 -1.73 47.02
CA ASP A 231 -93.47 -2.57 47.34
C ASP A 231 -92.50 -1.85 48.30
N ASN A 232 -91.47 -2.54 48.81
CA ASN A 232 -90.38 -1.87 49.52
C ASN A 232 -89.78 -0.78 48.61
N TYR A 233 -89.60 0.42 49.17
CA TYR A 233 -89.07 1.55 48.41
C TYR A 233 -87.95 2.23 49.17
N THR A 234 -86.85 2.45 48.46
CA THR A 234 -85.70 3.17 48.99
C THR A 234 -85.14 4.11 47.95
N ILE A 235 -84.86 5.34 48.36
CA ILE A 235 -84.17 6.35 47.57
C ILE A 235 -83.12 7.05 48.42
N ALA A 236 -81.90 7.16 47.90
CA ALA A 236 -80.80 7.89 48.52
C ALA A 236 -80.34 9.03 47.60
N GLY A 237 -80.19 10.22 48.17
CA GLY A 237 -79.67 11.42 47.49
C GLY A 237 -78.31 11.82 48.07
N ILE A 238 -77.30 11.90 47.20
CA ILE A 238 -75.93 12.29 47.51
C ILE A 238 -75.61 13.59 46.74
N TYR A 239 -75.67 14.72 47.44
CA TYR A 239 -75.39 16.05 46.91
C TYR A 239 -73.91 16.39 47.06
N ILE A 240 -73.27 16.74 45.95
CA ILE A 240 -71.84 16.98 45.88
C ILE A 240 -71.61 18.50 45.92
N ASP A 241 -71.68 19.07 47.13
CA ASP A 241 -71.48 20.51 47.36
C ASP A 241 -70.09 21.00 46.94
N LYS A 242 -69.06 20.18 47.18
CA LYS A 242 -67.67 20.52 46.85
C LYS A 242 -66.84 19.29 46.51
N VAL A 243 -66.23 19.29 45.34
CA VAL A 243 -65.33 18.25 44.83
C VAL A 243 -63.89 18.54 45.29
N PHE A 244 -63.11 17.49 45.52
CA PHE A 244 -61.68 17.61 45.77
C PHE A 244 -60.95 18.04 44.49
N ILE A 245 -60.29 19.20 44.53
CA ILE A 245 -59.42 19.67 43.46
C ILE A 245 -57.97 19.48 43.89
N GLU A 246 -57.22 18.62 43.18
CA GLU A 246 -55.80 18.41 43.46
C GLU A 246 -54.97 19.64 43.04
N SER A 247 -54.49 20.41 44.02
CA SER A 247 -53.78 21.68 43.81
C SER A 247 -52.28 21.55 43.47
N ASP A 248 -51.72 20.33 43.42
CA ASP A 248 -50.27 20.14 43.30
C ASP A 248 -49.76 20.10 41.84
N THR A 249 -49.77 21.27 41.21
CA THR A 249 -49.22 21.53 39.86
C THR A 249 -47.73 21.15 39.70
N LYS A 250 -46.96 21.07 40.80
CA LYS A 250 -45.52 20.76 40.76
C LYS A 250 -45.23 19.30 40.40
N LYS A 251 -46.05 18.35 40.87
CA LYS A 251 -45.86 16.91 40.61
C LYS A 251 -46.17 16.54 39.16
N LYS A 252 -47.19 17.18 38.56
CA LYS A 252 -47.56 17.02 37.14
C LYS A 252 -46.48 17.60 36.20
N ARG A 253 -45.89 18.74 36.57
CA ARG A 253 -44.77 19.36 35.84
C ARG A 253 -43.51 18.49 35.88
N ARG A 254 -43.14 17.91 37.03
CA ARG A 254 -42.00 16.97 37.14
C ARG A 254 -42.17 15.74 36.26
N ARG A 255 -43.35 15.10 36.24
CA ARG A 255 -43.59 13.93 35.37
C ARG A 255 -43.48 14.25 33.89
N LYS A 256 -44.01 15.42 33.44
CA LYS A 256 -43.83 15.88 32.06
C LYS A 256 -42.36 16.16 31.72
N LEU A 257 -41.61 16.79 32.62
CA LEU A 257 -40.18 17.05 32.42
C LEU A 257 -39.35 15.76 32.36
N ILE A 258 -39.65 14.76 33.20
CA ILE A 258 -38.99 13.45 33.15
C ILE A 258 -39.29 12.74 31.82
N LEU A 259 -40.54 12.76 31.35
CA LEU A 259 -40.92 12.16 30.07
C LEU A 259 -40.20 12.83 28.89
N ILE A 260 -40.21 14.17 28.85
CA ILE A 260 -39.50 14.94 27.81
C ILE A 260 -38.00 14.66 27.89
N GLY A 261 -37.41 14.64 29.08
CA GLY A 261 -36.00 14.30 29.29
C GLY A 261 -35.67 12.89 28.79
N SER A 262 -36.55 11.90 29.02
CA SER A 262 -36.35 10.53 28.54
C SER A 262 -36.41 10.42 27.01
N ILE A 263 -37.30 11.17 26.35
CA ILE A 263 -37.40 11.20 24.89
C ILE A 263 -36.14 11.87 24.29
N VAL A 264 -35.70 13.00 24.87
CA VAL A 264 -34.48 13.68 24.44
C VAL A 264 -33.25 12.78 24.62
N ALA A 265 -33.17 12.03 25.73
CA ALA A 265 -32.09 11.06 25.94
C ALA A 265 -32.08 9.94 24.88
N VAL A 266 -33.25 9.38 24.53
CA VAL A 266 -33.35 8.35 23.48
C VAL A 266 -32.94 8.92 22.12
N VAL A 267 -33.36 10.14 21.77
CA VAL A 267 -32.97 10.79 20.51
C VAL A 267 -31.46 11.06 20.46
N LEU A 268 -30.86 11.52 21.56
CA LEU A 268 -29.41 11.72 21.65
C LEU A 268 -28.65 10.40 21.50
N ILE A 269 -29.10 9.33 22.14
CA ILE A 269 -28.50 7.99 21.97
C ILE A 269 -28.61 7.54 20.51
N LEU A 270 -29.79 7.68 19.89
CA LEU A 270 -30.00 7.31 18.49
C LEU A 270 -29.09 8.11 17.55
N ALA A 271 -28.99 9.43 17.76
CA ALA A 271 -28.09 10.29 17.00
C ALA A 271 -26.60 9.90 17.19
N THR A 272 -26.21 9.52 18.40
CA THR A 272 -24.85 9.04 18.70
C THR A 272 -24.57 7.71 17.99
N VAL A 273 -25.52 6.76 18.00
CA VAL A 273 -25.39 5.48 17.30
C VAL A 273 -25.27 5.69 15.79
N ILE A 274 -26.09 6.58 15.21
CA ILE A 274 -26.03 6.94 13.80
C ILE A 274 -24.68 7.58 13.46
N ALA A 275 -24.21 8.52 14.29
CA ALA A 275 -22.90 9.15 14.11
C ALA A 275 -21.75 8.13 14.18
N ILE A 276 -21.81 7.18 15.13
CA ILE A 276 -20.83 6.07 15.23
C ILE A 276 -20.89 5.17 13.99
N TYR A 277 -22.08 4.84 13.50
CA TYR A 277 -22.25 4.04 12.29
C TYR A 277 -21.64 4.71 11.06
N PHE A 278 -21.91 6.00 10.84
CA PHE A 278 -21.30 6.73 9.73
C PHE A 278 -19.79 6.91 9.92
N TYR A 279 -19.32 7.16 11.14
CA TYR A 279 -17.89 7.28 11.44
C TYR A 279 -17.13 5.98 11.20
N THR A 280 -17.68 4.84 11.65
CA THR A 280 -17.08 3.51 11.44
C THR A 280 -17.09 3.11 9.98
N ARG A 281 -18.18 3.41 9.25
CA ARG A 281 -18.24 3.21 7.80
C ARG A 281 -17.23 4.05 7.04
N TYR A 282 -17.14 5.35 7.33
CA TYR A 282 -16.17 6.25 6.73
C TYR A 282 -14.73 5.77 6.97
N ARG A 283 -14.41 5.36 8.21
CA ARG A 283 -13.09 4.78 8.51
C ARG A 283 -12.81 3.49 7.76
N LYS A 284 -13.81 2.63 7.57
CA LYS A 284 -13.65 1.39 6.81
C LYS A 284 -13.34 1.68 5.34
N GLU A 285 -14.13 2.54 4.69
CA GLU A 285 -13.90 2.94 3.30
C GLU A 285 -12.53 3.62 3.14
N LEU A 286 -12.13 4.48 4.08
CA LEU A 286 -10.82 5.13 4.07
C LEU A 286 -9.66 4.14 4.20
N LYS A 287 -9.84 3.06 4.96
CA LYS A 287 -8.86 1.97 5.08
C LYS A 287 -8.77 1.11 3.84
N GLU A 288 -9.90 0.73 3.24
CA GLU A 288 -9.91 -0.02 1.98
C GLU A 288 -9.23 0.76 0.84
N ASP A 289 -9.45 2.07 0.78
CA ASP A 289 -8.74 2.95 -0.17
C ASP A 289 -7.23 2.98 0.10
N MET A 290 -6.82 3.15 1.35
CA MET A 290 -5.40 3.14 1.75
C MET A 290 -4.73 1.83 1.34
N ASP A 291 -5.34 0.70 1.70
CA ASP A 291 -4.84 -0.65 1.38
C ASP A 291 -4.72 -0.83 -0.16
N THR A 292 -5.66 -0.26 -0.93
CA THR A 292 -5.61 -0.28 -2.40
C THR A 292 -4.42 0.50 -2.96
N HIS A 293 -4.13 1.69 -2.41
CA HIS A 293 -2.98 2.50 -2.82
C HIS A 293 -1.66 1.82 -2.41
N TYR A 294 -1.60 1.26 -1.20
CA TYR A 294 -0.47 0.48 -0.71
C TYR A 294 -0.17 -0.74 -1.62
N ASP A 295 -1.19 -1.52 -2.00
CA ASP A 295 -1.03 -2.66 -2.91
C ASP A 295 -0.52 -2.24 -4.30
N LYS A 296 -0.99 -1.10 -4.81
CA LYS A 296 -0.51 -0.56 -6.10
C LYS A 296 0.93 -0.09 -6.00
N MET A 297 1.29 0.60 -4.92
CA MET A 297 2.67 1.00 -4.64
C MET A 297 3.59 -0.22 -4.69
N LEU A 298 3.27 -1.30 -3.94
CA LEU A 298 4.05 -2.53 -3.94
C LEU A 298 4.19 -3.13 -5.34
N LYS A 299 3.09 -3.22 -6.11
CA LYS A 299 3.14 -3.68 -7.51
C LYS A 299 4.02 -2.80 -8.39
N PHE A 300 3.99 -1.48 -8.21
CA PHE A 300 4.86 -0.60 -8.98
C PHE A 300 6.33 -0.74 -8.57
N ILE A 301 6.64 -1.03 -7.30
CA ILE A 301 8.01 -1.38 -6.89
C ILE A 301 8.44 -2.69 -7.55
N GLU A 302 7.60 -3.72 -7.57
CA GLU A 302 7.89 -4.99 -8.27
C GLU A 302 8.10 -4.81 -9.78
N MET A 303 7.41 -3.84 -10.38
CA MET A 303 7.58 -3.44 -11.77
C MET A 303 8.74 -2.45 -11.99
N GLU A 304 9.55 -2.17 -10.96
CA GLU A 304 10.66 -1.20 -10.96
C GLU A 304 10.23 0.21 -11.41
N ASN A 305 8.96 0.54 -11.22
CA ASN A 305 8.38 1.84 -11.57
C ASN A 305 8.26 2.74 -10.34
N TYR A 306 9.42 3.17 -9.84
CA TYR A 306 9.52 3.96 -8.61
C TYR A 306 8.76 5.28 -8.67
N LYS A 307 8.65 5.92 -9.84
CA LYS A 307 7.88 7.16 -10.01
C LYS A 307 6.38 6.98 -9.77
N LYS A 308 5.81 5.85 -10.19
CA LYS A 308 4.40 5.54 -9.87
C LYS A 308 4.24 5.00 -8.46
N ALA A 309 5.20 4.24 -7.97
CA ALA A 309 5.21 3.78 -6.58
C ALA A 309 5.16 4.96 -5.61
N ASP A 310 5.96 5.99 -5.87
CA ASP A 310 6.00 7.26 -5.14
C ASP A 310 4.62 7.92 -5.03
N THR A 311 3.95 8.13 -6.16
CA THR A 311 2.59 8.71 -6.19
C THR A 311 1.58 7.91 -5.37
N GLU A 312 1.62 6.58 -5.47
CA GLU A 312 0.70 5.71 -4.70
C GLU A 312 1.08 5.67 -3.22
N CYS A 313 2.37 5.81 -2.89
CA CYS A 313 2.88 5.93 -1.52
C CYS A 313 2.34 7.20 -0.85
N GLU A 314 2.48 8.36 -1.50
CA GLU A 314 1.94 9.65 -1.02
C GLU A 314 0.43 9.57 -0.73
N GLU A 315 -0.35 8.97 -1.64
CA GLU A 315 -1.79 8.81 -1.47
C GLU A 315 -2.12 7.88 -0.30
N SER A 316 -1.35 6.81 -0.11
CA SER A 316 -1.47 5.91 1.04
C SER A 316 -1.16 6.63 2.36
N ILE A 317 -0.10 7.46 2.40
CA ILE A 317 0.28 8.27 3.57
C ILE A 317 -0.85 9.21 3.97
N LYS A 318 -1.41 9.98 3.01
CA LYS A 318 -2.53 10.90 3.26
C LYS A 318 -3.73 10.17 3.89
N LYS A 319 -4.02 8.94 3.44
CA LYS A 319 -5.11 8.12 3.99
C LYS A 319 -4.78 7.57 5.38
N ALA A 320 -3.55 7.11 5.60
CA ALA A 320 -3.07 6.66 6.92
C ALA A 320 -3.14 7.78 7.97
N GLU A 321 -2.81 9.02 7.59
CA GLU A 321 -2.98 10.21 8.44
C GLU A 321 -4.45 10.48 8.79
N GLY A 322 -5.35 10.38 7.81
CA GLY A 322 -6.80 10.46 8.04
C GLY A 322 -7.33 9.37 8.99
N LEU A 323 -6.75 8.17 8.92
CA LEU A 323 -7.01 7.05 9.82
C LEU A 323 -6.28 7.17 11.16
N ARG A 324 -5.40 8.15 11.35
CA ARG A 324 -4.53 8.26 12.53
C ARG A 324 -3.85 6.92 12.87
N ASP A 325 -3.54 6.13 11.85
CA ASP A 325 -2.87 4.84 11.97
C ASP A 325 -1.36 5.10 12.04
N LYS A 326 -0.81 5.07 13.25
CA LYS A 326 0.57 5.48 13.48
C LYS A 326 1.56 4.48 12.89
N ASP A 327 1.29 3.20 13.07
CA ASP A 327 2.17 2.11 12.67
C ASP A 327 2.24 2.04 11.13
N MET A 328 1.09 2.12 10.46
CA MET A 328 1.05 2.15 9.01
C MET A 328 1.72 3.40 8.43
N LYS A 329 1.53 4.56 9.07
CA LYS A 329 2.18 5.80 8.63
C LYS A 329 3.70 5.73 8.76
N GLU A 330 4.22 5.19 9.85
CA GLU A 330 5.65 4.99 10.06
C GLU A 330 6.24 4.06 9.00
N LEU A 331 5.57 2.93 8.74
CA LEU A 331 5.96 2.01 7.66
C LEU A 331 6.00 2.71 6.29
N LEU A 332 4.95 3.46 5.94
CA LEU A 332 4.86 4.15 4.65
C LEU A 332 5.94 5.24 4.49
N TYR A 333 6.36 5.90 5.55
CA TYR A 333 7.49 6.84 5.48
C TYR A 333 8.83 6.15 5.18
N HIS A 334 9.05 4.93 5.69
CA HIS A 334 10.22 4.16 5.28
C HIS A 334 10.15 3.78 3.80
N TYR A 335 8.97 3.42 3.29
CA TYR A 335 8.77 3.21 1.85
C TYR A 335 9.05 4.47 1.04
N GLU A 336 8.51 5.62 1.45
CA GLU A 336 8.73 6.93 0.80
C GLU A 336 10.22 7.26 0.72
N GLN A 337 10.96 7.17 1.83
CA GLN A 337 12.42 7.40 1.87
C GLN A 337 13.19 6.48 0.93
N VAL A 338 12.83 5.19 0.88
CA VAL A 338 13.47 4.23 -0.03
C VAL A 338 13.16 4.58 -1.48
N ILE A 339 11.89 4.87 -1.81
CA ILE A 339 11.47 5.19 -3.17
C ILE A 339 12.12 6.50 -3.66
N GLU A 340 12.05 7.57 -2.87
CA GLU A 340 12.67 8.85 -3.19
C GLU A 340 14.19 8.72 -3.34
N GLY A 341 14.83 8.01 -2.42
CA GLY A 341 16.28 7.78 -2.49
C GLY A 341 16.69 6.95 -3.71
N ILE A 342 15.87 5.98 -4.15
CA ILE A 342 16.08 5.26 -5.41
C ILE A 342 15.94 6.21 -6.60
N LEU A 343 14.91 7.07 -6.61
CA LEU A 343 14.71 8.03 -7.70
C LEU A 343 15.88 9.02 -7.82
N GLU A 344 16.39 9.52 -6.69
CA GLU A 344 17.56 10.40 -6.67
C GLU A 344 18.83 9.67 -7.15
N ALA A 345 19.03 8.42 -6.70
CA ALA A 345 20.16 7.60 -7.13
C ALA A 345 20.08 7.24 -8.63
N ASP A 346 18.87 6.94 -9.14
CA ASP A 346 18.60 6.67 -10.55
C ASP A 346 18.88 7.91 -11.41
N GLU A 347 18.54 9.12 -10.96
CA GLU A 347 18.89 10.36 -11.68
C GLU A 347 20.41 10.49 -11.86
N LYS A 348 21.19 10.21 -10.82
CA LYS A 348 22.66 10.21 -10.90
C LYS A 348 23.20 9.09 -11.76
N TYR A 349 22.57 7.92 -11.69
CA TYR A 349 22.95 6.75 -12.50
C TYR A 349 22.73 7.01 -14.00
N ASP A 350 21.57 7.56 -14.36
CA ASP A 350 21.21 7.89 -15.75
C ASP A 350 22.06 9.03 -16.30
N ALA A 351 22.56 9.92 -15.43
CA ALA A 351 23.56 10.93 -15.75
C ALA A 351 25.00 10.38 -15.78
N GLU A 352 25.19 9.05 -15.74
CA GLU A 352 26.47 8.34 -15.72
C GLU A 352 27.42 8.77 -14.58
N SER A 353 26.88 9.44 -13.56
CA SER A 353 27.60 9.91 -12.38
C SER A 353 27.69 8.80 -11.33
N TYR A 354 28.28 7.67 -11.71
CA TYR A 354 28.22 6.40 -10.96
C TYR A 354 28.79 6.50 -9.52
N SER A 355 29.77 7.37 -9.27
CA SER A 355 30.30 7.57 -7.91
C SER A 355 29.27 8.21 -6.97
N GLU A 356 28.49 9.19 -7.47
CA GLU A 356 27.41 9.82 -6.71
C GLU A 356 26.25 8.83 -6.54
N ALA A 357 25.85 8.17 -7.63
CA ALA A 357 24.79 7.16 -7.61
C ALA A 357 25.09 6.02 -6.60
N LYS A 358 26.33 5.51 -6.59
CA LYS A 358 26.78 4.47 -5.64
C LYS A 358 26.63 4.92 -4.19
N SER A 359 26.92 6.18 -3.91
CA SER A 359 26.82 6.73 -2.55
C SER A 359 25.36 6.81 -2.11
N LEU A 360 24.47 7.26 -2.99
CA LEU A 360 23.03 7.32 -2.73
C LEU A 360 22.41 5.92 -2.60
N TYR A 361 22.69 4.99 -3.52
CA TYR A 361 22.19 3.61 -3.41
C TYR A 361 22.64 2.91 -2.12
N LYS A 362 23.85 3.21 -1.62
CA LYS A 362 24.31 2.70 -0.32
C LYS A 362 23.50 3.28 0.84
N LEU A 363 23.17 4.56 0.79
CA LEU A 363 22.32 5.19 1.81
C LEU A 363 20.92 4.56 1.81
N VAL A 364 20.34 4.35 0.62
CA VAL A 364 19.06 3.65 0.47
C VAL A 364 19.13 2.23 1.04
N LEU A 365 20.23 1.52 0.81
CA LEU A 365 20.41 0.14 1.27
C LEU A 365 20.31 0.00 2.80
N ASP A 366 20.69 1.04 3.54
CA ASP A 366 20.58 1.07 5.01
C ASP A 366 19.12 1.24 5.49
N GLU A 367 18.26 1.87 4.68
CA GLU A 367 16.84 2.11 4.99
C GLU A 367 15.91 0.96 4.53
N ILE A 368 16.29 0.23 3.48
CA ILE A 368 15.50 -0.87 2.89
C ILE A 368 14.96 -1.91 3.91
N PRO A 369 15.68 -2.31 4.98
CA PRO A 369 15.15 -3.25 5.97
C PRO A 369 13.89 -2.77 6.69
N TYR A 370 13.66 -1.46 6.78
CA TYR A 370 12.48 -0.87 7.42
C TYR A 370 11.29 -0.73 6.45
N ALA A 371 11.50 -0.92 5.15
CA ALA A 371 10.49 -0.91 4.10
C ALA A 371 10.25 -2.33 3.53
N ASP A 372 10.18 -3.34 4.39
CA ASP A 372 9.98 -4.76 4.04
C ASP A 372 10.93 -5.33 2.98
N ASN A 373 12.15 -4.77 2.88
CA ASN A 373 13.13 -5.09 1.84
C ASN A 373 12.67 -4.77 0.40
N ALA A 374 11.71 -3.86 0.25
CA ALA A 374 11.24 -3.39 -1.05
C ALA A 374 12.37 -2.71 -1.84
N GLY A 375 12.56 -3.10 -3.10
CA GLY A 375 13.62 -2.57 -3.96
C GLY A 375 15.03 -3.11 -3.67
N LEU A 376 15.22 -4.02 -2.71
CA LEU A 376 16.55 -4.57 -2.38
C LEU A 376 17.29 -5.17 -3.58
N SER A 377 16.59 -5.98 -4.39
CA SER A 377 17.19 -6.61 -5.55
C SER A 377 17.61 -5.60 -6.62
N TYR A 378 16.79 -4.57 -6.82
CA TYR A 378 17.05 -3.50 -7.78
C TYR A 378 18.31 -2.71 -7.40
N VAL A 379 18.35 -2.21 -6.16
CA VAL A 379 19.47 -1.42 -5.64
C VAL A 379 20.77 -2.24 -5.65
N LYS A 380 20.73 -3.52 -5.26
CA LYS A 380 21.90 -4.41 -5.36
C LYS A 380 22.36 -4.60 -6.80
N GLY A 381 21.44 -4.84 -7.73
CA GLY A 381 21.77 -4.97 -9.16
C GLY A 381 22.47 -3.72 -9.72
N LYS A 382 21.99 -2.53 -9.35
CA LYS A 382 22.63 -1.25 -9.70
C LYS A 382 24.03 -1.10 -9.10
N LEU A 383 24.20 -1.43 -7.82
CA LEU A 383 25.50 -1.41 -7.15
C LEU A 383 26.50 -2.41 -7.74
N ASP A 384 26.03 -3.60 -8.13
CA ASP A 384 26.83 -4.63 -8.79
C ASP A 384 27.28 -4.16 -10.17
N PHE A 385 26.39 -3.53 -10.95
CA PHE A 385 26.75 -2.90 -12.23
C PHE A 385 27.82 -1.83 -12.04
N ILE A 386 27.63 -0.90 -11.09
CA ILE A 386 28.60 0.18 -10.82
C ILE A 386 29.97 -0.40 -10.43
N SER A 387 29.98 -1.41 -9.57
CA SER A 387 31.23 -2.06 -9.15
C SER A 387 31.93 -2.75 -10.33
N GLY A 388 31.16 -3.38 -11.22
CA GLY A 388 31.68 -3.92 -12.48
C GLY A 388 32.23 -2.85 -13.41
N TYR A 389 31.52 -1.72 -13.56
CA TYR A 389 31.95 -0.57 -14.36
C TYR A 389 33.29 -0.01 -13.86
N GLU A 390 33.45 0.16 -12.55
CA GLU A 390 34.72 0.58 -11.94
C GLU A 390 35.85 -0.43 -12.24
N SER A 391 35.57 -1.73 -12.14
CA SER A 391 36.54 -2.79 -12.44
C SER A 391 36.96 -2.82 -13.93
N VAL A 392 36.02 -2.57 -14.83
CA VAL A 392 36.29 -2.46 -16.28
C VAL A 392 37.22 -1.29 -16.55
N ASN A 393 36.90 -0.09 -16.05
CA ASN A 393 37.72 1.09 -16.29
C ASN A 393 39.11 0.96 -15.67
N LEU A 394 39.22 0.41 -14.46
CA LEU A 394 40.52 0.10 -13.86
C LEU A 394 41.36 -0.86 -14.72
N SER A 395 40.72 -1.85 -15.35
CA SER A 395 41.41 -2.79 -16.25
C SER A 395 41.84 -2.11 -17.56
N LEU A 396 41.01 -1.21 -18.11
CA LEU A 396 41.37 -0.39 -19.26
C LEU A 396 42.56 0.53 -18.94
N ASP A 397 42.53 1.25 -17.82
CA ASP A 397 43.60 2.16 -17.40
C ASP A 397 44.92 1.41 -17.16
N ASN A 398 44.86 0.25 -16.49
CA ASN A 398 46.03 -0.60 -16.31
C ASN A 398 46.56 -1.14 -17.65
N GLY A 399 45.66 -1.48 -18.58
CA GLY A 399 46.02 -1.87 -19.94
C GLY A 399 46.73 -0.74 -20.69
N ASP A 400 46.23 0.49 -20.58
CA ASP A 400 46.82 1.69 -21.18
C ASP A 400 48.24 1.95 -20.65
N ILE A 401 48.43 1.87 -19.33
CA ILE A 401 49.77 2.01 -18.71
C ILE A 401 50.74 0.94 -19.24
N LEU A 402 50.29 -0.30 -19.38
CA LEU A 402 51.11 -1.41 -19.89
C LEU A 402 51.41 -1.26 -21.38
N PHE A 403 50.45 -0.76 -22.16
CA PHE A 403 50.59 -0.49 -23.59
C PHE A 403 51.61 0.63 -23.83
N ASP A 404 51.51 1.74 -23.09
CA ASP A 404 52.44 2.86 -23.16
C ASP A 404 53.86 2.47 -22.71
N SER A 405 53.97 1.44 -21.87
CA SER A 405 55.24 0.85 -21.44
C SER A 405 55.79 -0.23 -22.40
N GLU A 406 55.16 -0.40 -23.57
CA GLU A 406 55.51 -1.41 -24.60
C GLU A 406 55.42 -2.87 -24.12
N ILE A 407 54.67 -3.14 -23.04
CA ILE A 407 54.44 -4.49 -22.48
C ILE A 407 53.16 -5.08 -23.08
N TYR A 408 53.16 -5.28 -24.39
CA TYR A 408 51.94 -5.53 -25.16
C TYR A 408 51.14 -6.77 -24.76
N GLU A 409 51.79 -7.90 -24.43
CA GLU A 409 51.04 -9.11 -24.05
C GLU A 409 50.30 -8.94 -22.71
N ARG A 410 50.87 -8.22 -21.74
CA ARG A 410 50.17 -7.93 -20.49
C ARG A 410 49.06 -6.88 -20.69
N ALA A 411 49.27 -5.92 -21.58
CA ALA A 411 48.21 -4.98 -21.98
C ALA A 411 47.03 -5.75 -22.61
N ARG A 412 47.31 -6.71 -23.49
CA ARG A 412 46.31 -7.60 -24.09
C ARG A 412 45.50 -8.37 -23.03
N GLU A 413 46.16 -8.92 -22.02
CA GLU A 413 45.48 -9.60 -20.90
C GLU A 413 44.51 -8.66 -20.19
N ARG A 414 44.95 -7.44 -19.83
CA ARG A 414 44.10 -6.45 -19.15
C ARG A 414 42.92 -5.97 -19.98
N TYR A 415 43.10 -5.76 -21.28
CA TYR A 415 41.96 -5.41 -22.14
C TYR A 415 41.00 -6.59 -22.34
N ASN A 416 41.49 -7.84 -22.32
CA ASN A 416 40.60 -9.01 -22.31
C ASN A 416 39.83 -9.14 -20.99
N ASP A 417 40.45 -8.88 -19.84
CA ASP A 417 39.76 -8.80 -18.55
C ASP A 417 38.63 -7.76 -18.62
N ALA A 418 38.94 -6.55 -19.09
CA ALA A 418 37.97 -5.47 -19.27
C ALA A 418 36.80 -5.87 -20.20
N LYS A 419 37.11 -6.52 -21.34
CA LYS A 419 36.13 -7.01 -22.31
C LYS A 419 35.20 -8.08 -21.71
N ASN A 420 35.76 -9.02 -20.97
CA ASN A 420 35.00 -10.12 -20.37
C ASN A 420 34.09 -9.61 -19.24
N GLU A 421 34.59 -8.74 -18.37
CA GLU A 421 33.77 -8.16 -17.30
C GLU A 421 32.69 -7.24 -17.88
N SER A 422 33.01 -6.44 -18.91
CA SER A 422 32.02 -5.62 -19.62
C SER A 422 30.86 -6.44 -20.19
N ARG A 423 31.16 -7.61 -20.78
CA ARG A 423 30.13 -8.54 -21.29
C ARG A 423 29.27 -9.11 -20.16
N LYS A 424 29.88 -9.47 -19.04
CA LYS A 424 29.20 -10.05 -17.89
C LYS A 424 28.21 -9.07 -17.25
N ILE A 425 28.57 -7.79 -17.18
CA ILE A 425 27.72 -6.74 -16.59
C ILE A 425 26.82 -6.02 -17.60
N GLY A 426 26.94 -6.32 -18.90
CA GLY A 426 26.17 -5.67 -19.96
C GLY A 426 26.61 -4.24 -20.30
N TYR A 427 27.85 -3.85 -19.99
CA TYR A 427 28.41 -2.54 -20.33
C TYR A 427 28.99 -2.53 -21.76
N GLU A 428 28.13 -2.29 -22.75
CA GLU A 428 28.52 -2.37 -24.18
C GLU A 428 29.57 -1.35 -24.60
N GLU A 429 29.53 -0.11 -24.08
CA GLU A 429 30.54 0.90 -24.41
C GLU A 429 31.94 0.48 -23.91
N GLY A 430 32.05 -0.07 -22.69
CA GLY A 430 33.31 -0.59 -22.15
C GLY A 430 33.86 -1.76 -22.95
N LYS A 431 32.99 -2.66 -23.41
CA LYS A 431 33.36 -3.76 -24.32
C LYS A 431 33.91 -3.24 -25.65
N LEU A 432 33.27 -2.24 -26.26
CA LEU A 432 33.75 -1.64 -27.50
C LEU A 432 35.10 -0.93 -27.31
N LYS A 433 35.27 -0.19 -26.20
CA LYS A 433 36.56 0.42 -25.83
C LYS A 433 37.64 -0.65 -25.70
N ALA A 434 37.37 -1.74 -24.99
CA ALA A 434 38.31 -2.85 -24.83
C ALA A 434 38.66 -3.53 -26.17
N GLU A 435 37.68 -3.75 -27.05
CA GLU A 435 37.89 -4.34 -28.39
C GLU A 435 38.75 -3.43 -29.29
N ALA A 436 38.53 -2.11 -29.25
CA ALA A 436 39.38 -1.16 -29.96
C ALA A 436 40.82 -1.15 -29.44
N LYS A 437 41.01 -1.21 -28.11
CA LYS A 437 42.33 -1.29 -27.48
C LYS A 437 43.06 -2.61 -27.80
N LEU A 438 42.34 -3.74 -27.83
CA LEU A 438 42.88 -5.02 -28.27
C LEU A 438 43.37 -4.97 -29.72
N LEU A 439 42.61 -4.34 -30.62
CA LEU A 439 43.05 -4.15 -32.01
C LEU A 439 44.33 -3.31 -32.10
N ALA A 440 44.45 -2.25 -31.29
CA ALA A 440 45.65 -1.43 -31.22
C ALA A 440 46.86 -2.22 -30.69
N VAL A 441 46.66 -3.09 -29.69
CA VAL A 441 47.69 -4.02 -29.20
C VAL A 441 48.13 -4.99 -30.29
N ASP A 442 47.18 -5.60 -31.01
CA ASP A 442 47.49 -6.56 -32.07
C ASP A 442 48.31 -5.90 -33.20
N GLN A 443 47.98 -4.66 -33.56
CA GLN A 443 48.75 -3.86 -34.52
C GLN A 443 50.15 -3.52 -34.01
N ALA A 444 50.29 -3.16 -32.73
CA ALA A 444 51.58 -2.85 -32.12
C ALA A 444 52.49 -4.10 -32.05
N ILE A 445 51.95 -5.26 -31.69
CA ILE A 445 52.66 -6.54 -31.68
C ILE A 445 53.13 -6.91 -33.09
N ALA A 446 52.27 -6.77 -34.11
CA ALA A 446 52.64 -7.04 -35.49
C ALA A 446 53.81 -6.14 -35.94
N LYS A 447 53.76 -4.85 -35.61
CA LYS A 447 54.81 -3.89 -35.95
C LYS A 447 56.13 -4.18 -35.20
N ASP A 448 56.07 -4.56 -33.92
CA ASP A 448 57.25 -4.96 -33.13
C ASP A 448 57.89 -6.24 -33.72
N GLN A 449 57.07 -7.22 -34.13
CA GLN A 449 57.56 -8.43 -34.80
C GLN A 449 58.16 -8.15 -36.18
N GLU A 450 57.54 -7.28 -36.99
CA GLU A 450 58.10 -6.84 -38.27
C GLU A 450 59.43 -6.11 -38.08
N GLY A 451 59.55 -5.26 -37.05
CA GLY A 451 60.80 -4.59 -36.68
C GLY A 451 61.90 -5.59 -36.33
N LYS A 452 61.59 -6.57 -35.48
CA LYS A 452 62.52 -7.66 -35.10
C LYS A 452 62.91 -8.53 -36.29
N GLN A 453 61.97 -8.85 -37.18
CA GLN A 453 62.24 -9.62 -38.40
C GLN A 453 63.12 -8.82 -39.38
N ALA A 454 62.84 -7.53 -39.58
CA ALA A 454 63.65 -6.68 -40.43
C ALA A 454 65.08 -6.52 -39.90
N GLU A 455 65.25 -6.47 -38.58
CA GLU A 455 66.56 -6.42 -37.94
C GLU A 455 67.30 -7.77 -38.06
N ALA A 456 66.62 -8.89 -37.89
CA ALA A 456 67.16 -10.23 -38.15
C ALA A 456 67.54 -10.43 -39.64
N ASP A 457 66.71 -9.99 -40.57
CA ASP A 457 66.99 -10.04 -42.01
C ASP A 457 68.20 -9.16 -42.37
N LYS A 458 68.33 -7.99 -41.73
CA LYS A 458 69.50 -7.10 -41.89
C LYS A 458 70.77 -7.76 -41.35
N GLN A 459 70.72 -8.40 -40.19
CA GLN A 459 71.83 -9.18 -39.65
C GLN A 459 72.21 -10.33 -40.59
N SER A 460 71.22 -11.08 -41.10
CA SER A 460 71.45 -12.18 -42.05
C SER A 460 72.08 -11.69 -43.37
N LYS A 461 71.63 -10.54 -43.91
CA LYS A 461 72.22 -9.94 -45.12
C LYS A 461 73.66 -9.46 -44.89
N ASN A 462 73.93 -8.85 -43.74
CA ASN A 462 75.29 -8.47 -43.36
C ASN A 462 76.20 -9.69 -43.26
N PHE A 463 75.72 -10.80 -42.69
CA PHE A 463 76.45 -12.05 -42.62
C PHE A 463 76.75 -12.65 -44.00
N GLN A 464 75.75 -12.70 -44.88
CA GLN A 464 75.94 -13.16 -46.27
C GLN A 464 76.95 -12.28 -47.02
N SER A 465 76.81 -10.96 -46.89
CA SER A 465 77.72 -9.99 -47.53
C SER A 465 79.15 -10.12 -46.99
N ALA A 466 79.32 -10.37 -45.68
CA ALA A 466 80.63 -10.63 -45.10
C ALA A 466 81.27 -11.90 -45.67
N ASN A 467 80.49 -12.98 -45.85
CA ASN A 467 80.99 -14.22 -46.42
C ASN A 467 81.36 -14.09 -47.91
N ASP A 468 80.63 -13.28 -48.67
CA ASP A 468 80.97 -12.93 -50.05
C ASP A 468 82.28 -12.14 -50.10
N MET A 469 82.49 -11.18 -49.19
CA MET A 469 83.75 -10.43 -49.07
C MET A 469 84.92 -11.33 -48.64
N LEU A 470 84.70 -12.32 -47.77
CA LEU A 470 85.74 -13.30 -47.42
C LEU A 470 86.16 -14.13 -48.64
N SER A 471 85.18 -14.61 -49.41
CA SER A 471 85.44 -15.38 -50.62
C SER A 471 86.21 -14.55 -51.67
N ALA A 472 85.82 -13.28 -51.86
CA ALA A 472 86.53 -12.35 -52.74
C ALA A 472 87.94 -12.02 -52.24
N GLY A 473 88.14 -11.95 -50.91
CA GLY A 473 89.44 -11.78 -50.29
C GLY A 473 90.35 -12.98 -50.53
N ASP A 474 89.85 -14.20 -50.33
CA ASP A 474 90.57 -15.45 -50.59
C ASP A 474 90.95 -15.60 -52.07
N GLU A 475 90.04 -15.23 -52.97
CA GLU A 475 90.32 -15.21 -54.41
C GLU A 475 91.42 -14.20 -54.78
N ALA A 476 91.35 -12.97 -54.27
CA ALA A 476 92.37 -11.95 -54.49
C ALA A 476 93.74 -12.38 -53.94
N LEU A 477 93.75 -13.00 -52.75
CA LEU A 477 94.95 -13.55 -52.12
C LEU A 477 95.59 -14.63 -53.02
N SER A 478 94.77 -15.51 -53.60
CA SER A 478 95.24 -16.58 -54.51
C SER A 478 95.83 -16.05 -55.83
N LYS A 479 95.36 -14.87 -56.29
CA LYS A 479 95.84 -14.19 -57.50
C LYS A 479 97.06 -13.29 -57.25
N GLY A 480 97.53 -13.17 -56.00
CA GLY A 480 98.64 -12.30 -55.62
C GLY A 480 98.27 -10.82 -55.48
N ASP A 481 96.98 -10.46 -55.52
CA ASP A 481 96.52 -9.09 -55.28
C ASP A 481 96.26 -8.88 -53.78
N PHE A 482 97.35 -8.68 -53.05
CA PHE A 482 97.33 -8.61 -51.58
C PHE A 482 96.61 -7.35 -51.04
N LEU A 483 96.62 -6.24 -51.79
CA LEU A 483 95.93 -5.01 -51.40
C LEU A 483 94.41 -5.19 -51.46
N SER A 484 93.91 -5.78 -52.55
CA SER A 484 92.48 -6.10 -52.68
C SER A 484 92.04 -7.16 -51.67
N ALA A 485 92.87 -8.18 -51.41
CA ALA A 485 92.60 -9.19 -50.38
C ALA A 485 92.41 -8.55 -49.01
N ARG A 486 93.33 -7.67 -48.59
CA ARG A 486 93.24 -6.94 -47.32
C ARG A 486 92.01 -6.04 -47.25
N ALA A 487 91.66 -5.34 -48.32
CA ALA A 487 90.47 -4.48 -48.35
C ALA A 487 89.17 -5.30 -48.20
N ASN A 488 89.07 -6.44 -48.89
CA ASN A 488 87.95 -7.36 -48.80
C ASN A 488 87.82 -7.97 -47.39
N TYR A 489 88.92 -8.42 -46.78
CA TYR A 489 88.90 -8.95 -45.41
C TYR A 489 88.51 -7.89 -44.36
N ASN A 490 89.01 -6.66 -44.47
CA ASN A 490 88.59 -5.57 -43.57
C ASN A 490 87.11 -5.23 -43.73
N THR A 491 86.59 -5.27 -44.96
CA THR A 491 85.16 -5.08 -45.23
C THR A 491 84.33 -6.22 -44.63
N ALA A 492 84.79 -7.47 -44.77
CA ALA A 492 84.16 -8.62 -44.12
C ALA A 492 84.14 -8.50 -42.59
N LYS A 493 85.25 -8.05 -41.99
CA LYS A 493 85.37 -7.80 -40.55
C LYS A 493 84.37 -6.76 -40.07
N ASP A 494 84.30 -5.59 -40.71
CA ASP A 494 83.36 -4.52 -40.35
C ASP A 494 81.89 -4.97 -40.48
N LEU A 495 81.56 -5.76 -41.51
CA LEU A 495 80.22 -6.31 -41.69
C LEU A 495 79.84 -7.33 -40.58
N LEU A 496 80.78 -8.16 -40.13
CA LEU A 496 80.55 -9.11 -39.04
C LEU A 496 80.45 -8.42 -37.68
N GLU A 497 81.32 -7.45 -37.39
CA GLU A 497 81.25 -6.64 -36.17
C GLU A 497 79.90 -5.90 -36.09
N LYS A 498 79.39 -5.36 -37.21
CA LYS A 498 78.07 -4.75 -37.31
C LYS A 498 76.90 -5.73 -37.16
N SER A 499 77.12 -7.03 -37.36
CA SER A 499 76.11 -8.07 -37.14
C SER A 499 76.06 -8.57 -35.69
N GLY A 500 77.02 -8.18 -34.85
CA GLY A 500 77.13 -8.63 -33.46
C GLY A 500 77.78 -10.01 -33.30
N GLU A 501 78.28 -10.61 -34.38
CA GLU A 501 78.90 -11.93 -34.40
C GLU A 501 80.39 -11.82 -34.04
N SER A 502 80.82 -12.61 -33.06
CA SER A 502 82.24 -12.69 -32.64
C SER A 502 82.96 -13.94 -33.15
N ALA A 503 82.21 -14.96 -33.58
CA ALA A 503 82.77 -16.16 -34.18
C ALA A 503 83.32 -15.83 -35.58
N GLY A 504 84.56 -16.24 -35.85
CA GLY A 504 85.23 -16.01 -37.13
C GLY A 504 86.08 -14.74 -37.21
N LEU A 505 85.92 -13.76 -36.30
CA LEU A 505 86.75 -12.54 -36.31
C LEU A 505 88.25 -12.84 -36.16
N ALA A 506 88.61 -13.81 -35.32
CA ALA A 506 90.00 -14.24 -35.14
C ALA A 506 90.61 -14.82 -36.43
N GLU A 507 89.82 -15.59 -37.19
CA GLU A 507 90.27 -16.16 -38.46
C GLU A 507 90.47 -15.06 -39.52
N ILE A 508 89.58 -14.07 -39.56
CA ILE A 508 89.69 -12.92 -40.47
C ILE A 508 90.90 -12.06 -40.11
N GLU A 509 91.17 -11.85 -38.82
CA GLU A 509 92.37 -11.15 -38.36
C GLU A 509 93.66 -11.88 -38.76
N GLU A 510 93.68 -13.21 -38.69
CA GLU A 510 94.79 -14.01 -39.18
C GLU A 510 94.97 -13.86 -40.70
N LYS A 511 93.88 -13.86 -41.48
CA LYS A 511 93.90 -13.61 -42.92
C LYS A 511 94.37 -12.20 -43.27
N ILE A 512 93.95 -11.18 -42.53
CA ILE A 512 94.44 -9.79 -42.67
C ILE A 512 95.93 -9.73 -42.36
N SER A 513 96.38 -10.34 -41.26
CA SER A 513 97.79 -10.39 -40.88
C SER A 513 98.65 -11.09 -41.95
N THR A 514 98.12 -12.16 -42.55
CA THR A 514 98.76 -12.86 -43.67
C THR A 514 98.88 -11.96 -44.91
N ALA A 515 97.80 -11.25 -45.27
CA ALA A 515 97.82 -10.29 -46.37
C ALA A 515 98.81 -9.14 -46.11
N ASP A 516 98.84 -8.57 -44.90
CA ASP A 516 99.78 -7.50 -44.52
C ASP A 516 101.23 -7.98 -44.58
N LYS A 517 101.52 -9.20 -44.11
CA LYS A 517 102.85 -9.80 -44.24
C LYS A 517 103.26 -9.93 -45.70
N LYS A 518 102.35 -10.39 -46.58
CA LYS A 518 102.60 -10.50 -48.02
C LYS A 518 102.79 -9.15 -48.70
N ILE A 519 102.06 -8.12 -48.29
CA ILE A 519 102.27 -6.74 -48.75
C ILE A 519 103.66 -6.25 -48.36
N SER A 520 104.09 -6.50 -47.11
CA SER A 520 105.42 -6.12 -46.64
C SER A 520 106.54 -6.85 -47.39
N GLU A 521 106.42 -8.18 -47.56
CA GLU A 521 107.36 -8.99 -48.36
C GLU A 521 107.43 -8.49 -49.82
N SER A 522 106.28 -8.21 -50.44
CA SER A 522 106.20 -7.68 -51.80
C SER A 522 106.86 -6.30 -51.93
N GLU A 523 106.72 -5.43 -50.92
CA GLU A 523 107.32 -4.10 -50.93
C GLU A 523 108.84 -4.16 -50.73
N GLU A 524 109.33 -5.06 -49.86
CA GLU A 524 110.77 -5.34 -49.72
C GLU A 524 111.37 -5.87 -51.03
N GLU A 525 110.70 -6.84 -51.67
CA GLU A 525 111.12 -7.38 -52.97
C GLU A 525 111.10 -6.34 -54.07
N LYS A 526 110.10 -5.43 -54.07
CA LYS A 526 110.01 -4.30 -54.99
C LYS A 526 111.15 -3.30 -54.79
N ASN A 527 111.49 -2.98 -53.54
CA ASN A 527 112.60 -2.10 -53.20
C ASN A 527 113.95 -2.72 -53.60
N ALA A 528 114.13 -4.02 -53.35
CA ALA A 528 115.30 -4.75 -53.83
C ALA A 528 115.38 -4.75 -55.36
N ALA A 529 114.28 -5.02 -56.06
CA ALA A 529 114.20 -4.98 -57.52
C ALA A 529 114.55 -3.58 -58.06
N SER A 530 114.06 -2.52 -57.42
CA SER A 530 114.39 -1.14 -57.76
C SER A 530 115.87 -0.84 -57.52
N GLY A 531 116.45 -1.30 -56.41
CA GLY A 531 117.88 -1.17 -56.13
C GLY A 531 118.75 -1.85 -57.19
N TYR A 532 118.39 -3.06 -57.61
CA TYR A 532 119.05 -3.75 -58.73
C TYR A 532 118.86 -3.00 -60.05
N ALA A 533 117.66 -2.48 -60.33
CA ALA A 533 117.41 -1.69 -61.54
C ALA A 533 118.26 -0.40 -61.59
N ILE A 534 118.39 0.31 -60.46
CA ILE A 534 119.25 1.49 -60.33
C ILE A 534 120.72 1.10 -60.51
N THR A 535 121.17 0.03 -59.86
CA THR A 535 122.56 -0.46 -60.00
C THR A 535 122.86 -0.86 -61.44
N GLY A 536 121.88 -1.46 -62.12
CA GLY A 536 121.94 -1.77 -63.55
C GLY A 536 122.05 -0.51 -64.42
N ASP A 537 121.25 0.52 -64.12
CA ASP A 537 121.32 1.82 -64.80
C ASP A 537 122.70 2.47 -64.63
N GLU A 538 123.27 2.44 -63.42
CA GLU A 538 124.60 2.96 -63.14
C GLU A 538 125.73 2.18 -63.84
N ALA A 539 125.62 0.84 -63.93
CA ALA A 539 126.59 0.01 -64.64
C ALA A 539 126.53 0.23 -66.16
N PHE A 540 125.31 0.33 -66.71
CA PHE A 540 125.08 0.64 -68.12
C PHE A 540 125.70 1.99 -68.52
N LEU A 541 125.54 3.02 -67.68
CA LEU A 541 126.14 4.34 -67.89
C LEU A 541 127.68 4.33 -67.84
N ARG A 542 128.29 3.44 -67.06
CA ARG A 542 129.75 3.26 -66.96
C ARG A 542 130.34 2.38 -68.05
N GLY A 543 129.51 1.81 -68.93
CA GLY A 543 129.93 0.91 -70.00
C GLY A 543 130.21 -0.53 -69.55
N ASP A 544 129.81 -0.90 -68.33
CA ASP A 544 129.91 -2.28 -67.81
C ASP A 544 128.60 -3.03 -68.08
N PHE A 545 128.47 -3.52 -69.31
CA PHE A 545 127.22 -4.08 -69.81
C PHE A 545 126.90 -5.48 -69.27
N GLU A 546 127.88 -6.29 -68.90
CA GLU A 546 127.64 -7.61 -68.31
C GLU A 546 127.05 -7.44 -66.90
N THR A 547 127.62 -6.56 -66.08
CA THR A 547 127.08 -6.21 -64.76
C THR A 547 125.69 -5.58 -64.88
N ALA A 548 125.45 -4.71 -65.86
CA ALA A 548 124.12 -4.13 -66.11
C ALA A 548 123.07 -5.20 -66.45
N ARG A 549 123.41 -6.15 -67.33
CA ARG A 549 122.52 -7.25 -67.72
C ARG A 549 122.15 -8.13 -66.52
N GLU A 550 123.13 -8.53 -65.71
CA GLU A 550 122.87 -9.34 -64.52
C GLU A 550 121.94 -8.62 -63.54
N ASN A 551 122.20 -7.35 -63.24
CA ASN A 551 121.38 -6.56 -62.33
C ASN A 551 119.95 -6.35 -62.86
N TYR A 552 119.76 -6.10 -64.16
CA TYR A 552 118.41 -6.03 -64.73
C TYR A 552 117.71 -7.39 -64.76
N GLU A 553 118.40 -8.51 -64.96
CA GLU A 553 117.83 -9.87 -64.81
C GLU A 553 117.40 -10.15 -63.36
N TYR A 554 118.18 -9.71 -62.37
CA TYR A 554 117.79 -9.78 -60.95
C TYR A 554 116.57 -8.92 -60.66
N ALA A 555 116.56 -7.66 -61.09
CA ALA A 555 115.42 -6.75 -60.94
C ALA A 555 114.16 -7.32 -61.59
N ARG A 556 114.28 -7.80 -62.84
CA ARG A 556 113.18 -8.42 -63.59
C ARG A 556 112.61 -9.64 -62.89
N ARG A 557 113.46 -10.56 -62.41
CA ARG A 557 112.99 -11.76 -61.69
C ARG A 557 112.20 -11.41 -60.44
N LEU A 558 112.64 -10.38 -59.71
CA LEU A 558 111.91 -9.89 -58.54
C LEU A 558 110.60 -9.22 -58.93
N TYR A 559 110.58 -8.38 -59.97
CA TYR A 559 109.33 -7.78 -60.47
C TYR A 559 108.31 -8.82 -60.98
N VAL A 560 108.78 -9.87 -61.67
CA VAL A 560 107.92 -11.01 -62.07
C VAL A 560 107.37 -11.74 -60.84
N LYS A 561 108.21 -11.95 -59.82
CA LYS A 561 107.83 -12.66 -58.60
C LYS A 561 106.72 -11.95 -57.82
N ILE A 562 106.75 -10.62 -57.79
CA ILE A 562 105.71 -9.79 -57.17
C ILE A 562 104.57 -9.40 -58.12
N ASN A 563 104.55 -9.97 -59.33
CA ASN A 563 103.55 -9.71 -60.36
C ASN A 563 103.44 -8.22 -60.77
N ASP A 564 104.55 -7.46 -60.71
CA ASP A 564 104.63 -6.07 -61.16
C ASP A 564 104.94 -6.05 -62.67
N GLU A 565 103.89 -6.22 -63.47
CA GLU A 565 103.98 -6.31 -64.93
C GLU A 565 104.60 -5.07 -65.56
N ILE A 566 104.29 -3.88 -65.03
CA ILE A 566 104.80 -2.60 -65.57
C ILE A 566 106.32 -2.55 -65.44
N ASN A 567 106.85 -2.81 -64.25
CA ASN A 567 108.29 -2.76 -64.03
C ASN A 567 109.01 -3.96 -64.66
N THR A 568 108.34 -5.11 -64.78
CA THR A 568 108.83 -6.26 -65.56
C THR A 568 109.05 -5.88 -67.02
N ILE A 569 108.06 -5.29 -67.68
CA ILE A 569 108.15 -4.83 -69.08
C ILE A 569 109.25 -3.77 -69.23
N GLN A 570 109.41 -2.88 -68.25
CA GLN A 570 110.50 -1.90 -68.27
C GLN A 570 111.87 -2.58 -68.20
N MET A 571 112.04 -3.60 -67.35
CA MET A 571 113.30 -4.34 -67.28
C MET A 571 113.57 -5.17 -68.54
N ASP A 572 112.54 -5.78 -69.14
CA ASP A 572 112.65 -6.45 -70.45
C ASP A 572 113.21 -5.52 -71.52
N LYS A 573 112.72 -4.27 -71.56
CA LYS A 573 113.22 -3.24 -72.47
C LYS A 573 114.69 -2.90 -72.18
N LYS A 574 115.04 -2.66 -70.92
CA LYS A 574 116.43 -2.36 -70.52
C LYS A 574 117.39 -3.50 -70.85
N LEU A 575 116.97 -4.76 -70.64
CA LEU A 575 117.76 -5.95 -70.99
C LEU A 575 118.03 -6.04 -72.50
N ASN A 576 117.02 -5.78 -73.33
CA ASN A 576 117.19 -5.72 -74.78
C ASN A 576 118.18 -4.62 -75.20
N ASP A 577 118.10 -3.45 -74.57
CA ASP A 577 119.02 -2.34 -74.83
C ASP A 577 120.47 -2.70 -74.42
N VAL A 578 120.66 -3.39 -73.30
CA VAL A 578 121.98 -3.89 -72.86
C VAL A 578 122.54 -4.94 -73.80
N GLN A 579 121.73 -5.93 -74.20
CA GLN A 579 122.16 -6.99 -75.10
C GLN A 579 122.65 -6.42 -76.43
N LYS A 580 121.94 -5.42 -76.97
CA LYS A 580 122.36 -4.70 -78.18
C LYS A 580 123.74 -4.05 -78.02
N ARG A 581 124.06 -3.48 -76.86
CA ARG A 581 125.38 -2.87 -76.58
C ARG A 581 126.50 -3.90 -76.42
N ILE A 582 126.23 -5.05 -75.80
CA ILE A 582 127.19 -6.17 -75.70
C ILE A 582 127.56 -6.67 -77.10
N ASP A 583 126.58 -6.81 -77.98
CA ASP A 583 126.81 -7.27 -79.36
C ASP A 583 127.61 -6.25 -80.18
N GLU A 584 127.37 -4.94 -79.99
CA GLU A 584 128.17 -3.86 -80.59
C GLU A 584 129.65 -3.88 -80.15
N ILE A 585 129.94 -4.27 -78.89
CA ILE A 585 131.32 -4.38 -78.37
C ILE A 585 132.01 -5.63 -78.90
N LYS A 586 131.32 -6.78 -78.93
CA LYS A 586 131.85 -8.01 -79.53
C LYS A 586 132.17 -7.85 -81.02
N GLN A 587 131.42 -7.02 -81.74
CA GLN A 587 131.72 -6.65 -83.13
C GLN A 587 132.92 -5.70 -83.28
N LYS A 588 133.29 -4.93 -82.24
CA LYS A 588 134.46 -4.03 -82.26
C LYS A 588 135.77 -4.71 -81.87
N GLU A 589 135.72 -5.78 -81.08
CA GLU A 589 136.92 -6.57 -80.70
C GLU A 589 137.35 -7.60 -81.77
N ALA A 590 136.51 -7.84 -82.79
CA ALA A 590 136.79 -8.71 -83.91
C ALA A 590 136.90 -7.92 -85.24
N VAL A 591 138.08 -7.37 -85.57
CA VAL A 591 138.37 -6.86 -86.93
C VAL A 591 139.80 -7.28 -87.33
N PRO A 592 140.12 -7.54 -88.61
CA PRO A 592 140.67 -6.43 -89.40
C PRO A 592 140.45 -6.44 -90.93
N SER A 593 140.47 -5.23 -91.50
CA SER A 593 141.02 -4.82 -92.80
C SER A 593 140.22 -4.93 -94.13
N THR A 594 140.31 -3.80 -94.86
CA THR A 594 140.19 -3.53 -96.33
C THR A 594 138.83 -3.34 -97.02
N ALA A 595 138.60 -2.07 -97.39
CA ALA A 595 138.11 -1.51 -98.66
C ALA A 595 137.24 -2.37 -99.60
N THR A 596 136.15 -1.82 -100.15
CA THR A 596 136.08 -1.07 -101.43
C THR A 596 134.61 -0.83 -101.83
N ASN A 597 134.32 0.38 -102.32
CA ASN A 597 133.38 0.80 -103.39
C ASN A 597 132.00 0.15 -103.66
N GLU A 598 131.05 1.08 -103.78
CA GLU A 598 130.14 1.30 -104.92
C GLU A 598 128.89 0.42 -105.13
N SER A 599 127.76 1.12 -104.94
CA SER A 599 126.76 1.40 -106.00
C SER A 599 125.51 0.53 -106.11
N THR A 600 124.39 1.26 -105.99
CA THR A 600 123.20 1.23 -106.86
C THR A 600 122.15 0.12 -106.70
N VAL A 601 120.94 0.56 -106.28
CA VAL A 601 119.76 0.80 -107.15
C VAL A 601 118.49 -0.05 -106.94
N GLN A 602 117.38 0.73 -106.94
CA GLN A 602 116.00 0.45 -107.35
C GLN A 602 115.05 -0.28 -106.38
N GLN A 603 114.00 0.43 -105.94
CA GLN A 603 112.61 0.46 -106.51
C GLN A 603 111.82 -0.75 -106.00
N THR A 604 110.54 -0.69 -105.65
CA THR A 604 109.42 0.19 -106.01
C THR A 604 108.30 -0.15 -105.03
N SER A 605 107.54 0.84 -104.56
CA SER A 605 106.14 1.10 -104.93
C SER A 605 105.13 0.17 -104.21
N GLU A 606 104.24 0.78 -103.42
CA GLU A 606 102.80 0.90 -103.74
C GLU A 606 102.03 -0.18 -102.95
N SER A 607 100.83 0.02 -102.44
CA SER A 607 99.92 1.15 -102.39
C SER A 607 98.75 0.70 -101.49
N GLU A 608 97.99 1.68 -100.98
CA GLU A 608 96.51 1.70 -100.96
C GLU A 608 95.71 0.55 -100.30
N SER A 609 94.53 0.75 -99.72
CA SER A 609 93.66 1.89 -99.43
C SER A 609 92.56 1.33 -98.49
N SER A 610 91.95 2.15 -97.61
CA SER A 610 90.58 2.69 -97.72
C SER A 610 89.46 1.63 -97.78
N SER A 611 88.27 1.74 -97.18
CA SER A 611 87.59 2.78 -96.39
C SER A 611 86.14 2.28 -96.22
N ASN A 612 85.51 2.56 -95.08
CA ASN A 612 84.29 3.39 -94.96
C ASN A 612 83.80 3.46 -93.53
#